data_AF-A0AAN9GNB4-F1
#
_entry.id   AF-A0AAN9GNB4-F1
#
_cell.length_a   1.000
_cell.length_b   1.000
_cell.length_c   1.000
_cell.angle_alpha   90.00
_cell.angle_beta   90.00
_cell.angle_gamma   90.00
#
_symmetry.space_group_name_H-M   'P 1'
#
loop_
_entity.id
_entity.type
_entity.pdbx_description
1 polymer ?
#
loop_
_entity_poly.entity_id
_entity_poly.type
_entity_poly.pdbx_seq_one_letter_code
_entity_poly.pdbx_strand_id
1 'polypeptide(L)'
;MPIQARIDYKQSTRCFNFFSGSSPAYFSELLTVYSPARQLRASSDCRILTIPHTKTKTYGQRTFTFCAPTQWNSLPFHIRHSRSPQAFKRALKTHLFKKYNS
;
A
#
# COMPACT_ATOMS: atom_id res chain seq x y z
N MET A 1 -10.72 -5.93 16.31
CA MET A 1 -9.63 -5.97 15.30
C MET A 1 -8.30 -6.04 16.05
N PRO A 2 -7.46 -7.04 15.75
CA PRO A 2 -6.11 -7.18 16.32
C PRO A 2 -5.24 -5.95 16.07
N ILE A 3 -4.21 -5.75 16.90
CA ILE A 3 -3.27 -4.61 16.77
C ILE A 3 -2.61 -4.58 15.38
N GLN A 4 -2.17 -5.74 14.88
CA GLN A 4 -1.54 -5.86 13.56
C GLN A 4 -2.48 -5.39 12.44
N ALA A 5 -3.75 -5.80 12.46
CA ALA A 5 -4.75 -5.35 11.50
C ALA A 5 -4.96 -3.82 11.52
N ARG A 6 -4.83 -3.17 12.68
CA ARG A 6 -4.94 -1.71 12.80
C ARG A 6 -3.73 -0.99 12.18
N ILE A 7 -2.53 -1.56 12.31
CA ILE A 7 -1.30 -1.03 11.70
C ILE A 7 -1.41 -1.11 10.17
N ASP A 8 -1.72 -2.31 9.67
CA ASP A 8 -1.97 -2.60 8.26
C ASP A 8 -3.01 -1.66 7.63
N TYR A 9 -4.11 -1.42 8.36
CA TYR A 9 -5.17 -0.52 7.94
C TYR A 9 -4.68 0.92 7.80
N LYS A 10 -3.95 1.42 8.81
CA LYS A 10 -3.41 2.80 8.80
C LYS A 10 -2.38 3.00 7.68
N GLN A 11 -1.48 2.04 7.48
CA GLN A 11 -0.49 2.09 6.41
C GLN A 11 -1.16 2.16 5.04
N SER A 12 -2.07 1.22 4.76
CA SER A 12 -2.80 1.16 3.48
C SER A 12 -3.64 2.40 3.21
N THR A 13 -4.27 2.96 4.24
CA THR A 13 -5.04 4.21 4.11
C THR A 13 -4.17 5.41 3.75
N ARG A 14 -2.97 5.51 4.32
CA ARG A 14 -2.04 6.58 3.95
C ARG A 14 -1.56 6.42 2.50
N CYS A 15 -1.28 5.19 2.05
CA CYS A 15 -0.96 4.92 0.64
C CYS A 15 -2.11 5.30 -0.30
N PHE A 16 -3.36 5.02 0.07
CA PHE A 16 -4.52 5.46 -0.73
C PHE A 16 -4.58 6.99 -0.86
N ASN A 17 -4.32 7.71 0.23
CA ASN A 17 -4.28 9.18 0.22
C ASN A 17 -3.14 9.71 -0.66
N PHE A 18 -1.99 9.04 -0.68
CA PHE A 18 -0.88 9.35 -1.58
C PHE A 18 -1.31 9.25 -3.05
N PHE A 19 -1.95 8.14 -3.45
CA PHE A 19 -2.48 8.00 -4.82
C PHE A 19 -3.66 8.95 -5.14
N SER A 20 -4.37 9.42 -4.12
CA SER A 20 -5.47 10.38 -4.28
C SER A 20 -4.99 11.83 -4.30
N GLY A 21 -3.69 12.09 -4.12
CA GLY A 21 -3.13 13.45 -4.07
C GLY A 21 -3.45 14.23 -2.78
N SER A 22 -4.02 13.58 -1.76
CA SER A 22 -4.38 14.21 -0.48
C SER A 22 -3.33 13.99 0.61
N SER A 23 -2.13 13.54 0.23
CA SER A 23 -1.05 13.27 1.16
C SER A 23 -0.10 14.46 1.25
N PRO A 24 0.49 14.76 2.43
CA PRO A 24 1.51 15.79 2.55
C PRO A 24 2.75 15.51 1.68
N ALA A 25 3.45 16.57 1.25
CA ALA A 25 4.62 16.50 0.37
C ALA A 25 5.74 15.58 0.89
N TYR A 26 6.05 15.65 2.20
CA TYR A 26 7.06 14.78 2.82
C TYR A 26 6.73 13.29 2.65
N PHE A 27 5.46 12.96 2.51
CA PHE A 27 5.01 11.58 2.38
C PHE A 27 5.13 11.08 0.95
N SER A 28 4.93 11.97 -0.04
CA SER A 28 5.19 11.66 -1.44
C SER A 28 6.66 11.45 -1.74
N GLU A 29 7.56 12.14 -1.03
CA GLU A 29 9.01 11.93 -1.17
C GLU A 29 9.46 10.56 -0.65
N LEU A 30 8.69 9.96 0.28
CA LEU A 30 8.98 8.65 0.85
C LEU A 30 8.50 7.48 -0.01
N LEU A 31 7.55 7.71 -0.92
CA LEU A 31 6.91 6.65 -1.71
C LEU A 31 7.11 6.90 -3.20
N THR A 32 7.67 5.92 -3.89
CA THR A 32 7.86 5.99 -5.34
C THR A 32 6.88 5.05 -6.03
N VAL A 33 6.12 5.58 -7.00
CA VAL A 33 5.27 4.75 -7.87
C VAL A 33 6.17 3.87 -8.73
N TYR A 34 5.82 2.58 -8.83
CA TYR A 34 6.55 1.65 -9.67
C TYR A 34 6.30 1.96 -11.14
N SER A 35 7.38 2.34 -11.84
CA SER A 35 7.37 2.53 -13.29
C SER A 35 8.17 1.40 -13.93
N PRO A 36 7.53 0.42 -14.60
CA PRO A 36 8.24 -0.66 -15.25
C PRO A 36 9.04 -0.13 -16.45
N ALA A 37 10.29 -0.58 -16.59
CA ALA A 37 11.13 -0.25 -17.76
C ALA A 37 10.56 -0.77 -19.09
N ARG A 38 9.66 -1.77 -19.02
CA ARG A 38 8.94 -2.35 -20.17
C ARG A 38 7.48 -2.53 -19.79
N GLN A 39 6.57 -1.87 -20.52
CA GLN A 39 5.13 -2.07 -20.33
C GLN A 39 4.69 -3.43 -20.87
N LEU A 40 4.68 -4.45 -20.00
CA LEU A 40 4.06 -5.73 -20.31
C LEU A 40 2.55 -5.57 -20.16
N ARG A 41 1.78 -6.14 -21.11
CA ARG A 41 0.30 -6.05 -21.17
C ARG A 41 -0.43 -6.54 -19.91
N ALA A 42 0.24 -7.29 -19.04
CA ALA A 42 -0.26 -7.78 -17.75
C ALA A 42 0.03 -6.83 -16.57
N SER A 43 0.83 -5.77 -16.77
CA SER A 43 1.34 -4.89 -15.71
C SER A 43 0.70 -3.50 -15.74
N SER A 44 -0.58 -3.41 -16.14
CA SER A 44 -1.36 -2.18 -16.32
C SER A 44 -1.76 -1.49 -15.00
N ASP A 45 -1.26 -1.98 -13.87
CA ASP A 45 -1.60 -1.49 -12.55
C ASP A 45 -0.73 -0.27 -12.19
N CYS A 46 -1.28 0.93 -12.43
CA CYS A 46 -0.60 2.19 -12.13
C CYS A 46 -0.55 2.53 -10.64
N ARG A 47 -1.10 1.68 -9.76
CA ARG A 47 -1.14 1.86 -8.30
C ARG A 47 -0.29 0.82 -7.60
N ILE A 48 0.90 0.55 -8.14
CA ILE A 48 1.93 -0.27 -7.51
C ILE A 48 3.03 0.65 -7.00
N LEU A 49 3.56 0.36 -5.81
CA LEU A 49 4.68 1.11 -5.24
C LEU A 49 5.98 0.32 -5.38
N THR A 50 7.09 1.02 -5.64
CA THR A 50 8.42 0.41 -5.63
C THR A 50 8.81 0.06 -4.21
N ILE A 51 9.24 -1.19 -4.00
CA ILE A 51 9.80 -1.62 -2.72
C ILE A 51 11.32 -1.41 -2.79
N PRO A 52 11.92 -0.51 -2.01
CA PRO A 52 13.36 -0.27 -2.05
C PRO A 52 14.12 -1.50 -1.58
N HIS A 53 15.22 -1.82 -2.26
CA HIS A 53 16.08 -2.94 -1.87
C HIS A 53 16.95 -2.54 -0.67
N THR A 54 16.55 -2.94 0.53
CA THR A 54 17.30 -2.63 1.75
C THR A 54 18.38 -3.68 2.01
N LYS A 55 19.64 -3.27 2.11
CA LYS A 55 20.79 -4.16 2.39
C LYS A 55 20.76 -4.77 3.80
N THR A 56 20.06 -4.12 4.74
CA THR A 56 19.95 -4.56 6.14
C THR A 56 18.53 -5.04 6.44
N LYS A 57 18.38 -6.34 6.69
CA LYS A 57 17.08 -6.97 7.01
C LYS A 57 16.43 -6.39 8.27
N THR A 58 17.22 -5.94 9.24
CA THR A 58 16.71 -5.57 10.57
C THR A 58 16.19 -4.13 10.65
N TYR A 59 16.94 -3.16 10.12
CA TYR A 59 16.59 -1.74 10.19
C TYR A 59 15.81 -1.25 8.97
N GLY A 60 16.21 -1.68 7.77
CA GLY A 60 15.59 -1.22 6.52
C GLY A 60 14.18 -1.77 6.31
N GLN A 61 13.90 -3.01 6.71
CA GLN A 61 12.58 -3.63 6.47
C GLN A 61 11.49 -3.13 7.42
N ARG A 62 11.87 -2.44 8.51
CA ARG A 62 10.94 -1.84 9.47
C ARG A 62 10.57 -0.39 9.13
N THR A 63 11.20 0.19 8.11
CA THR A 63 10.88 1.57 7.72
C THR A 63 9.51 1.64 7.07
N PHE A 64 8.89 2.81 7.19
CA PHE A 64 7.65 3.09 6.48
C PHE A 64 7.80 2.88 4.96
N THR A 65 8.96 3.25 4.41
CA THR A 65 9.32 3.11 2.99
C THR A 65 9.42 1.67 2.51
N PHE A 66 9.51 0.67 3.40
CA PHE A 66 9.47 -0.74 3.04
C PHE A 66 8.13 -1.40 3.39
N CYS A 67 7.63 -1.20 4.61
CA CYS A 67 6.39 -1.86 5.06
C CYS A 67 5.16 -1.37 4.28
N ALA A 68 5.05 -0.06 4.06
CA ALA A 68 3.89 0.52 3.39
C ALA A 68 3.73 0.04 1.94
N PRO A 69 4.75 0.08 1.06
CA PRO A 69 4.62 -0.44 -0.30
C PRO A 69 4.42 -1.96 -0.32
N THR A 70 5.05 -2.72 0.57
CA THR A 70 4.84 -4.17 0.68
C THR A 70 3.40 -4.49 1.02
N GLN A 71 2.85 -3.84 2.05
CA GLN A 71 1.47 -4.04 2.48
C GLN A 71 0.49 -3.57 1.40
N TRP A 72 0.73 -2.41 0.79
CA TRP A 72 -0.10 -1.89 -0.29
C TRP A 72 -0.13 -2.84 -1.48
N ASN A 73 1.03 -3.29 -1.96
CA ASN A 73 1.12 -4.19 -3.12
C ASN A 73 0.50 -5.57 -2.84
N SER A 74 0.41 -6.01 -1.59
CA SER A 74 -0.30 -7.23 -1.21
C SER A 74 -1.82 -7.15 -1.35
N LEU A 75 -2.38 -5.93 -1.50
CA LEU A 75 -3.82 -5.75 -1.61
C LEU A 75 -4.33 -6.15 -3.01
N PRO A 76 -5.52 -6.77 -3.08
CA PRO A 76 -6.19 -7.05 -4.35
C PRO A 76 -6.43 -5.78 -5.18
N PHE A 77 -6.38 -5.94 -6.50
CA PHE A 77 -6.59 -4.86 -7.48
C PHE A 77 -7.87 -4.05 -7.23
N HIS A 78 -8.99 -4.72 -6.96
CA HIS A 78 -10.29 -4.08 -6.72
C HIS A 78 -10.30 -3.18 -5.48
N ILE A 79 -9.50 -3.51 -4.46
CA ILE A 79 -9.38 -2.66 -3.25
C ILE A 79 -8.55 -1.43 -3.60
N ARG A 80 -7.39 -1.60 -4.24
CA ARG A 80 -6.49 -0.49 -4.61
C ARG A 80 -7.11 0.50 -5.59
N HIS A 81 -7.96 0.02 -6.50
CA HIS A 81 -8.71 0.85 -7.46
C HIS A 81 -10.12 1.22 -7.00
N SER A 82 -10.37 1.23 -5.69
CA SER A 82 -11.63 1.75 -5.14
C SER A 82 -11.89 3.19 -5.60
N ARG A 83 -13.14 3.47 -5.99
CA ARG A 83 -13.57 4.76 -6.54
C ARG A 83 -13.62 5.90 -5.51
N SER A 84 -13.71 5.57 -4.22
CA SER A 84 -13.78 6.57 -3.15
C SER A 84 -13.02 6.11 -1.90
N PRO A 85 -12.57 7.06 -1.05
CA PRO A 85 -11.92 6.73 0.22
C PRO A 85 -12.80 5.87 1.14
N GLN A 86 -14.11 6.09 1.10
CA GLN A 86 -15.07 5.35 1.93
C GLN A 86 -15.23 3.91 1.42
N ALA A 87 -15.34 3.72 0.10
CA ALA A 87 -15.37 2.40 -0.51
C ALA A 87 -14.08 1.62 -0.22
N PHE A 88 -12.93 2.29 -0.34
CA PHE A 88 -11.62 1.73 0.02
C PHE A 88 -11.59 1.26 1.47
N LYS A 89 -11.93 2.14 2.43
CA LYS A 89 -11.90 1.82 3.87
C LYS A 89 -12.81 0.62 4.21
N ARG A 90 -14.00 0.54 3.60
CA ARG A 90 -14.92 -0.59 3.78
C ARG A 90 -14.32 -1.89 3.25
N ALA A 91 -13.86 -1.90 2.00
CA ALA A 91 -13.27 -3.08 1.36
C ALA A 91 -12.01 -3.56 2.11
N LEU A 92 -11.13 -2.62 2.49
CA LEU A 92 -9.92 -2.89 3.26
C LEU A 92 -10.24 -3.49 4.64
N LYS A 93 -11.23 -2.95 5.34
CA LYS A 93 -11.66 -3.48 6.65
C LYS A 93 -12.12 -4.93 6.54
N THR A 94 -12.92 -5.24 5.52
CA THR A 94 -13.37 -6.62 5.25
C THR A 94 -12.21 -7.54 4.88
N HIS A 95 -11.28 -7.10 4.03
CA HIS A 95 -10.10 -7.87 3.65
C HIS A 95 -9.20 -8.19 4.85
N LEU A 96 -8.89 -7.18 5.67
CA LEU A 96 -8.08 -7.37 6.88
C LEU A 96 -8.79 -8.23 7.93
N PHE A 97 -10.12 -8.13 8.05
CA PHE A 97 -10.87 -9.00 8.95
C PHE A 97 -10.73 -10.47 8.54
N LYS A 98 -10.83 -10.78 7.24
CA LYS A 98 -10.58 -12.14 6.73
C LYS A 98 -9.13 -12.57 6.95
N LYS A 99 -8.15 -11.73 6.60
CA LYS A 99 -6.71 -12.04 6.75
C LYS A 99 -6.29 -12.41 8.18
N TYR A 100 -6.91 -11.80 9.20
CA TYR A 100 -6.49 -11.97 10.60
C TYR A 100 -7.43 -12.81 11.47
N ASN A 101 -8.58 -13.25 10.95
CA ASN A 101 -9.54 -14.12 11.66
C ASN A 101 -9.86 -15.40 10.88
N SER A 102 -9.06 -15.75 9.87
CA SER A 102 -9.12 -17.04 9.16
C SER A 102 -7.93 -17.90 9.53
#